data_AF-A0AAW2S4Y3-F1
#
_entry.id   AF-A0AAW2S4Y3-F1
#
_cell.length_a   1.000
_cell.length_b   1.000
_cell.length_c   1.000
_cell.angle_alpha   90.00
_cell.angle_beta   90.00
_cell.angle_gamma   90.00
#
_symmetry.space_group_name_H-M   'P 1'
#
loop_
_entity.id
_entity.type
_entity.pdbx_description
1 polymer ?
#
loop_
_entity_poly.entity_id
_entity_poly.type
_entity_poly.pdbx_seq_one_letter_code
_entity_poly.pdbx_strand_id
1 'polypeptide(L)'
;MSDILAASRAQNLDLQLQTLGPFFRVTARSLATGRELGRAEGVIRVWFGGKILHLDSMKLRRETMGMEKSIFGIGLFVGAVAIRHGFECGCRKAELLAINDTHLYHSKLVRFYKRIGFKEVYEVTGSSLGDFTHMLVWGGVGTRMDADLHHLIIKWCSRFKPNIPAHEA
;
A
#
# COMPACT_ATOMS: atom_id res chain seq x y z
N MET A 1 -5.40 13.76 -2.03
CA MET A 1 -6.31 12.83 -1.33
C MET A 1 -7.66 12.75 -2.05
N SER A 2 -8.31 13.89 -2.33
CA SER A 2 -9.58 14.00 -3.07
C SER A 2 -9.68 13.09 -4.29
N ASP A 3 -8.69 13.13 -5.18
CA ASP A 3 -8.76 12.44 -6.48
C ASP A 3 -8.74 10.92 -6.31
N ILE A 4 -7.97 10.41 -5.33
CA ILE A 4 -7.91 8.99 -4.99
C ILE A 4 -9.28 8.53 -4.47
N LEU A 5 -9.92 9.32 -3.60
CA LEU A 5 -11.24 9.00 -3.06
C LEU A 5 -12.35 9.11 -4.12
N ALA A 6 -12.28 10.09 -5.00
CA ALA A 6 -13.23 10.22 -6.12
C ALA A 6 -13.10 9.05 -7.09
N ALA A 7 -11.86 8.72 -7.49
CA ALA A 7 -11.57 7.57 -8.33
C ALA A 7 -11.98 6.24 -7.66
N SER A 8 -11.84 6.11 -6.34
CA SER A 8 -12.27 4.89 -5.64
C SER A 8 -13.79 4.75 -5.62
N ARG A 9 -14.53 5.85 -5.41
CA ARG A 9 -16.00 5.85 -5.42
C ARG A 9 -16.57 5.52 -6.80
N ALA A 10 -15.95 6.03 -7.87
CA ALA A 10 -16.27 5.62 -9.25
C ALA A 10 -16.05 4.11 -9.47
N GLN A 11 -15.23 3.49 -8.62
CA GLN A 11 -14.99 2.06 -8.58
C GLN A 11 -15.79 1.37 -7.45
N ASN A 12 -16.90 1.90 -6.96
CA ASN A 12 -17.71 1.30 -5.89
C ASN A 12 -16.92 0.96 -4.60
N LEU A 13 -15.83 1.70 -4.34
CA LEU A 13 -14.98 1.55 -3.16
C LEU A 13 -15.10 2.79 -2.27
N ASP A 14 -15.47 2.56 -1.02
CA ASP A 14 -15.34 3.54 0.05
C ASP A 14 -14.00 3.32 0.76
N LEU A 15 -13.16 4.34 0.78
CA LEU A 15 -11.84 4.30 1.41
C LEU A 15 -11.84 5.18 2.65
N GLN A 16 -11.44 4.61 3.78
CA GLN A 16 -11.35 5.31 5.04
C GLN A 16 -9.95 5.21 5.61
N LEU A 17 -9.34 6.35 5.93
CA LEU A 17 -8.11 6.44 6.71
C LEU A 17 -8.46 6.69 8.19
N GLN A 18 -7.89 5.89 9.08
CA GLN A 18 -7.96 6.05 10.53
C GLN A 18 -6.54 6.15 11.06
N THR A 19 -6.30 7.02 12.05
CA THR A 19 -4.99 7.22 12.66
C THR A 19 -5.08 7.13 14.17
N LEU A 20 -4.02 6.62 14.81
CA LEU A 20 -3.83 6.61 16.25
C LEU A 20 -2.35 6.86 16.54
N GLY A 21 -2.00 8.11 16.83
CA GLY A 21 -0.60 8.53 16.94
C GLY A 21 0.15 8.27 15.61
N PRO A 22 1.32 7.62 15.62
CA PRO A 22 2.07 7.33 14.40
C PRO A 22 1.45 6.17 13.59
N PHE A 23 0.53 5.41 14.16
CA PHE A 23 -0.10 4.26 13.51
C PHE A 23 -1.27 4.71 12.65
N PHE A 24 -1.48 4.02 11.54
CA PHE A 24 -2.63 4.24 10.68
C PHE A 24 -3.19 2.94 10.12
N ARG A 25 -4.47 3.02 9.75
CA ARG A 25 -5.19 1.98 9.02
C ARG A 25 -5.94 2.60 7.87
N VAL A 26 -5.79 2.04 6.68
CA VAL A 26 -6.63 2.31 5.52
C VAL A 26 -7.57 1.12 5.35
N THR A 27 -8.87 1.36 5.29
CA THR A 27 -9.88 0.33 5.04
C THR A 27 -10.61 0.63 3.74
N ALA A 28 -10.77 -0.39 2.89
CA ALA A 28 -11.63 -0.37 1.72
C ALA A 28 -12.91 -1.16 1.98
N ARG A 29 -14.05 -0.53 1.76
CA ARG A 29 -15.38 -1.15 1.83
C ARG A 29 -16.08 -1.08 0.48
N SER A 30 -16.94 -2.06 0.22
CA SER A 30 -17.86 -2.01 -0.91
C SER A 30 -18.94 -0.96 -0.62
N LEU A 31 -19.12 0.01 -1.52
CA LEU A 31 -20.23 0.96 -1.41
C LEU A 31 -21.60 0.27 -1.53
N ALA A 32 -21.68 -0.82 -2.30
CA ALA A 32 -22.92 -1.57 -2.51
C ALA A 32 -23.35 -2.40 -1.30
N THR A 33 -22.40 -2.95 -0.54
CA THR A 33 -22.71 -3.92 0.53
C THR A 33 -22.23 -3.49 1.93
N GLY A 34 -21.42 -2.43 2.04
CA GLY A 34 -20.77 -1.98 3.27
C GLY A 34 -19.66 -2.92 3.80
N ARG A 35 -19.49 -4.10 3.18
CA ARG A 35 -18.52 -5.11 3.62
C ARG A 35 -17.09 -4.66 3.35
N GLU A 36 -16.20 -5.00 4.27
CA GLU A 36 -14.76 -4.79 4.12
C GLU A 36 -14.23 -5.66 2.98
N LEU A 37 -13.55 -5.03 2.02
CA LEU A 37 -12.90 -5.68 0.89
C LEU A 37 -11.41 -5.84 1.13
N GLY A 38 -10.82 -4.91 1.87
CA GLY A 38 -9.42 -4.96 2.20
C GLY A 38 -9.01 -3.88 3.17
N ARG A 39 -7.80 -4.02 3.71
CA ARG A 39 -7.19 -3.01 4.57
C ARG A 39 -5.67 -3.03 4.45
N ALA A 40 -5.05 -1.91 4.75
CA ALA A 40 -3.62 -1.81 4.99
C ALA A 40 -3.37 -1.10 6.31
N GLU A 41 -2.31 -1.51 6.99
CA GLU A 41 -1.87 -0.97 8.27
C GLU A 41 -0.40 -0.58 8.16
N GLY A 42 -0.03 0.46 8.90
CA GLY A 42 1.35 0.91 8.93
C GLY A 42 1.61 1.91 10.04
N VAL A 43 2.84 2.38 10.08
CA VAL A 43 3.32 3.31 11.10
C VAL A 43 4.29 4.32 10.49
N ILE A 44 4.20 5.57 10.94
CA ILE A 44 5.16 6.62 10.64
C ILE A 44 6.32 6.48 11.63
N ARG A 45 7.46 5.97 11.16
CA ARG A 45 8.67 5.84 11.99
C ARG A 45 9.50 7.11 11.90
N VAL A 46 9.96 7.61 13.03
CA VAL A 46 10.95 8.69 13.09
C VAL A 46 12.33 8.07 13.23
N TRP A 47 13.25 8.41 12.34
CA TRP A 47 14.62 7.90 12.34
C TRP A 47 15.64 9.03 12.12
N PHE A 48 16.91 8.75 12.36
CA PHE A 48 18.00 9.66 11.98
C PHE A 48 17.99 9.80 10.45
N GLY A 49 17.65 11.00 9.96
CA GLY A 49 17.46 11.26 8.52
C GLY A 49 16.00 11.52 8.08
N GLY A 50 15.04 11.50 9.02
CA GLY A 50 13.67 11.94 8.77
C GLY A 50 12.62 10.87 9.07
N LYS A 51 11.42 11.04 8.50
CA LYS A 51 10.30 10.12 8.69
C LYS A 51 10.24 9.07 7.58
N ILE A 52 9.94 7.83 7.96
CA ILE A 52 9.76 6.70 7.06
C ILE A 52 8.32 6.20 7.20
N LEU A 53 7.65 6.02 6.07
CA LEU A 53 6.37 5.33 5.99
C LEU A 53 6.64 3.83 6.02
N HIS A 54 6.39 3.19 7.16
CA HIS A 54 6.51 1.76 7.30
C HIS A 54 5.17 1.08 7.05
N LEU A 55 5.07 0.31 5.97
CA LEU A 55 3.88 -0.47 5.64
C LEU A 55 4.05 -1.87 6.26
N ASP A 56 3.17 -2.18 7.20
CA ASP A 56 3.26 -3.38 8.03
C ASP A 56 2.47 -4.52 7.41
N SER A 57 1.18 -4.31 7.15
CA SER A 57 0.32 -5.34 6.60
C SER A 57 -0.63 -4.82 5.54
N MET A 58 -0.95 -5.67 4.56
CA MET A 58 -2.06 -5.48 3.64
C MET A 58 -2.82 -6.79 3.51
N LYS A 59 -4.13 -6.74 3.76
CA LYS A 59 -5.02 -7.91 3.73
C LYS A 59 -6.20 -7.60 2.83
N LEU A 60 -6.44 -8.49 1.86
CA LEU A 60 -7.60 -8.43 0.97
C LEU A 60 -8.50 -9.63 1.28
N ARG A 61 -9.81 -9.41 1.36
CA ARG A 61 -10.75 -10.47 1.77
C ARG A 61 -11.28 -11.26 0.58
N ARG A 62 -11.81 -12.47 0.84
CA ARG A 62 -12.34 -13.36 -0.20
C ARG A 62 -13.48 -12.74 -1.00
N GLU A 63 -14.22 -11.81 -0.41
CA GLU A 63 -15.25 -11.00 -1.04
C GLU A 63 -14.74 -10.24 -2.29
N THR A 64 -13.43 -10.00 -2.37
CA THR A 64 -12.80 -9.40 -3.57
C THR A 64 -12.66 -10.36 -4.75
N MET A 65 -12.74 -11.68 -4.54
CA MET A 65 -12.62 -12.67 -5.62
C MET A 65 -13.87 -12.77 -6.51
N GLY A 66 -15.03 -12.32 -6.02
CA GLY A 66 -16.28 -12.27 -6.78
C GLY A 66 -16.54 -10.94 -7.47
N MET A 67 -15.62 -9.98 -7.37
CA MET A 67 -15.73 -8.70 -8.05
C MET A 67 -15.10 -8.80 -9.44
N GLU A 68 -15.65 -8.08 -10.43
CA GLU A 68 -14.97 -7.89 -11.72
C GLU A 68 -13.57 -7.24 -11.57
N LYS A 69 -13.29 -6.66 -10.41
CA LYS A 69 -12.08 -5.93 -10.10
C LYS A 69 -10.99 -6.87 -9.62
N SER A 70 -9.80 -6.74 -10.21
CA SER A 70 -8.64 -7.46 -9.71
C SER A 70 -8.33 -7.09 -8.25
N ILE A 71 -7.98 -8.10 -7.46
CA ILE A 71 -7.43 -7.99 -6.10
C ILE A 71 -6.33 -6.90 -6.04
N PHE A 72 -5.46 -6.87 -7.05
CA PHE A 72 -4.39 -5.87 -7.19
C PHE A 72 -4.90 -4.44 -7.41
N GLY A 73 -6.08 -4.26 -8.02
CA GLY A 73 -6.71 -2.94 -8.18
C GLY A 73 -7.18 -2.37 -6.85
N ILE A 74 -7.80 -3.19 -6.00
CA ILE A 74 -8.19 -2.78 -4.64
C ILE A 74 -6.94 -2.49 -3.80
N GLY A 75 -5.94 -3.37 -3.87
CA GLY A 75 -4.65 -3.16 -3.21
C GLY A 75 -3.96 -1.84 -3.63
N LEU A 76 -4.07 -1.46 -4.90
CA LEU A 76 -3.54 -0.18 -5.39
C LEU A 76 -4.25 1.03 -4.78
N PHE A 77 -5.58 1.00 -4.64
CA PHE A 77 -6.35 2.08 -4.02
C PHE A 77 -6.03 2.23 -2.53
N VAL A 78 -6.01 1.12 -1.80
CA VAL A 78 -5.63 1.10 -0.37
C VAL A 78 -4.20 1.61 -0.20
N GLY A 79 -3.27 1.13 -1.04
CA GLY A 79 -1.88 1.58 -1.07
C GLY A 79 -1.75 3.07 -1.41
N ALA A 80 -2.54 3.59 -2.35
CA ALA A 80 -2.53 5.00 -2.71
C ALA A 80 -2.88 5.93 -1.56
N VAL A 81 -3.90 5.58 -0.76
CA VAL A 81 -4.23 6.34 0.45
C VAL A 81 -3.10 6.26 1.47
N ALA A 82 -2.51 5.09 1.69
CA ALA A 82 -1.38 4.93 2.62
C ALA A 82 -0.14 5.75 2.20
N ILE A 83 0.24 5.70 0.92
CA ILE A 83 1.35 6.48 0.37
C ILE A 83 1.07 7.98 0.48
N ARG A 84 -0.14 8.41 0.12
CA ARG A 84 -0.54 9.82 0.24
C ARG A 84 -0.49 10.30 1.69
N HIS A 85 -0.97 9.50 2.62
CA HIS A 85 -0.90 9.80 4.05
C HIS A 85 0.55 9.95 4.52
N GLY A 86 1.43 9.01 4.17
CA GLY A 86 2.86 9.13 4.51
C GLY A 86 3.51 10.38 3.92
N PHE A 87 3.15 10.75 2.69
CA PHE A 87 3.66 11.96 2.04
C PHE A 87 3.22 13.22 2.80
N GLU A 88 1.94 13.31 3.17
CA GLU A 88 1.39 14.41 3.97
C GLU A 88 2.01 14.48 5.37
N CYS A 89 2.41 13.35 5.95
CA CYS A 89 3.16 13.28 7.20
C CYS A 89 4.63 13.70 7.09
N GLY A 90 5.13 13.96 5.87
CA GLY A 90 6.51 14.37 5.59
C GLY A 90 7.49 13.21 5.41
N CYS A 91 7.01 11.99 5.13
CA CYS A 91 7.88 10.87 4.81
C CYS A 91 8.47 11.03 3.40
N ARG A 92 9.77 10.72 3.26
CA ARG A 92 10.43 10.64 1.94
C ARG A 92 10.47 9.22 1.39
N LYS A 93 10.49 8.25 2.28
CA LYS A 93 10.67 6.82 1.98
C LYS A 93 9.49 6.01 2.49
N ALA A 94 9.04 5.05 1.67
CA ALA A 94 8.17 3.96 2.07
C ALA A 94 8.98 2.68 2.11
N GLU A 95 8.71 1.82 3.08
CA GLU A 95 9.28 0.48 3.18
C GLU A 95 8.18 -0.55 3.44
N LEU A 96 8.34 -1.74 2.87
CA LEU A 96 7.47 -2.90 3.10
C LEU A 96 8.27 -4.20 2.99
N LEU A 97 7.70 -5.29 3.51
CA LEU A 97 8.20 -6.64 3.27
C LEU A 97 7.21 -7.41 2.39
N ALA A 98 7.67 -7.87 1.23
CA ALA A 98 6.95 -8.86 0.44
C ALA A 98 7.20 -10.24 1.04
N ILE A 99 6.36 -10.64 2.01
CA ILE A 99 6.50 -11.90 2.75
C ILE A 99 6.51 -13.10 1.79
N ASN A 100 7.37 -14.08 2.09
CA ASN A 100 7.53 -15.30 1.32
C ASN A 100 6.81 -16.49 1.98
N ASP A 101 5.48 -16.48 1.99
CA ASP A 101 4.66 -17.62 2.45
C ASP A 101 4.75 -18.80 1.49
N THR A 102 4.70 -18.52 0.18
CA THR A 102 4.94 -19.50 -0.89
C THR A 102 5.69 -18.81 -2.02
N HIS A 103 6.62 -19.53 -2.66
CA HIS A 103 7.46 -18.97 -3.72
C HIS A 103 6.65 -18.34 -4.88
N LEU A 104 5.54 -18.99 -5.27
CA LEU A 104 4.67 -18.47 -6.33
C LEU A 104 4.00 -17.16 -5.93
N TYR A 105 3.42 -17.08 -4.73
CA TYR A 105 2.74 -15.88 -4.24
C TYR A 105 3.73 -14.73 -4.01
N HIS A 106 4.86 -15.04 -3.39
CA HIS A 106 5.97 -14.13 -3.18
C HIS A 106 6.42 -13.47 -4.49
N SER A 107 6.69 -14.27 -5.53
CA SER A 107 7.10 -13.75 -6.84
C SER A 107 6.04 -12.84 -7.49
N LYS A 108 4.74 -13.06 -7.20
CA LYS A 108 3.65 -12.19 -7.70
C LYS A 108 3.61 -10.86 -6.94
N LEU A 109 3.77 -10.89 -5.61
CA LEU A 109 3.83 -9.69 -4.77
C LEU A 109 5.01 -8.81 -5.16
N VAL A 110 6.19 -9.39 -5.28
CA VAL A 110 7.41 -8.68 -5.67
C VAL A 110 7.25 -7.99 -7.04
N ARG A 111 6.73 -8.72 -8.05
CA ARG A 111 6.45 -8.13 -9.38
C ARG A 111 5.40 -7.02 -9.31
N PHE A 112 4.36 -7.19 -8.50
CA PHE A 112 3.34 -6.16 -8.29
C PHE A 112 3.95 -4.88 -7.69
N TYR A 113 4.71 -5.01 -6.60
CA TYR A 113 5.35 -3.88 -5.93
C TYR A 113 6.38 -3.18 -6.84
N LYS A 114 7.18 -3.94 -7.59
CA LYS A 114 8.07 -3.40 -8.64
C LYS A 114 7.29 -2.56 -9.65
N ARG A 115 6.19 -3.08 -10.19
CA ARG A 115 5.37 -2.38 -11.19
C ARG A 115 4.84 -1.04 -10.66
N ILE A 116 4.41 -0.99 -9.40
CA ILE A 116 3.85 0.23 -8.82
C ILE A 116 4.94 1.22 -8.37
N GLY A 117 6.20 0.81 -8.25
CA GLY A 117 7.36 1.71 -8.10
C GLY A 117 8.30 1.42 -6.94
N PHE A 118 8.12 0.31 -6.23
CA PHE A 118 9.07 -0.16 -5.22
C PHE A 118 10.27 -0.84 -5.87
N LYS A 119 11.39 -0.84 -5.16
CA LYS A 119 12.63 -1.53 -5.54
C LYS A 119 13.00 -2.52 -4.45
N GLU A 120 13.52 -3.68 -4.84
CA GLU A 120 14.09 -4.64 -3.90
C GLU A 120 15.36 -4.04 -3.29
N VAL A 121 15.51 -4.17 -1.98
CA VAL A 121 16.65 -3.62 -1.25
C VAL A 121 17.40 -4.72 -0.53
N TYR A 122 16.67 -5.69 0.01
CA TYR A 122 17.27 -6.76 0.80
C TYR A 122 16.38 -8.00 0.78
N GLU A 123 16.98 -9.17 0.67
CA GLU A 123 16.27 -10.45 0.83
C GLU A 123 16.48 -10.93 2.26
N VAL A 124 15.38 -11.02 3.01
CA VAL A 124 15.34 -11.48 4.40
C VAL A 124 15.22 -12.99 4.37
N THR A 125 16.32 -13.70 4.59
CA THR A 125 16.38 -15.17 4.53
C THR A 125 16.23 -15.84 5.91
N GLY A 126 16.47 -15.08 6.98
CA GLY A 126 16.46 -15.58 8.36
C GLY A 126 17.78 -16.21 8.81
N SER A 127 18.86 -16.05 8.03
CA SER A 127 20.15 -16.71 8.30
C SER A 127 21.24 -15.78 8.87
N SER A 128 21.02 -14.47 8.84
CA SER A 128 21.97 -13.45 9.32
C SER A 128 21.43 -12.63 10.49
N LEU A 129 22.32 -11.99 11.26
CA LEU A 129 21.93 -11.06 12.34
C LEU A 129 21.05 -9.90 11.83
N GLY A 130 21.28 -9.44 10.61
CA GLY A 130 20.42 -8.44 9.95
C GLY A 130 18.99 -8.95 9.73
N ASP A 131 18.84 -10.22 9.34
CA ASP A 131 17.53 -10.84 9.13
C ASP A 131 16.69 -10.87 10.40
N PHE A 132 17.29 -11.16 11.55
CA PHE A 132 16.56 -11.18 12.82
C PHE A 132 15.89 -9.83 13.13
N THR A 133 16.56 -8.72 12.82
CA THR A 133 15.96 -7.38 13.01
C THR A 133 14.78 -7.14 12.06
N HIS A 134 14.89 -7.58 10.81
CA HIS A 134 13.80 -7.51 9.85
C HIS A 134 12.64 -8.45 10.23
N MET A 135 12.93 -9.66 10.68
CA MET A 135 11.93 -10.63 11.15
C MET A 135 11.21 -10.15 12.42
N LEU A 136 11.89 -9.46 13.34
CA LEU A 136 11.22 -8.84 14.50
C LEU A 136 10.27 -7.73 14.08
N VAL A 137 10.62 -6.99 13.02
CA VAL A 137 9.86 -5.84 12.55
C VAL A 137 8.63 -6.25 11.74
N TRP A 138 8.74 -7.25 10.85
CA TRP A 138 7.67 -7.66 9.93
C TRP A 138 7.11 -9.07 10.20
N GLY A 139 7.71 -9.84 11.11
CA GLY A 139 7.23 -11.15 11.52
C GLY A 139 7.55 -12.32 10.58
N GLY A 140 8.41 -12.14 9.56
CA GLY A 140 8.68 -13.21 8.60
C GLY A 140 9.87 -12.97 7.66
N VAL A 141 10.09 -13.94 6.78
CA VAL A 141 11.08 -13.91 5.68
C VAL A 141 10.43 -13.38 4.40
N GLY A 142 11.23 -12.80 3.51
CA GLY A 142 10.73 -12.23 2.27
C GLY A 142 11.64 -11.16 1.68
N THR A 143 11.14 -10.39 0.73
CA THR A 143 11.95 -9.33 0.09
C THR A 143 11.56 -7.98 0.65
N ARG A 144 12.49 -7.32 1.33
CA ARG A 144 12.34 -5.93 1.74
C ARG A 144 12.41 -5.05 0.51
N MET A 145 11.43 -4.16 0.39
CA MET A 145 11.33 -3.24 -0.73
C MET A 145 11.13 -1.81 -0.24
N ASP A 146 11.78 -0.87 -0.91
CA ASP A 146 11.69 0.55 -0.61
C ASP A 146 11.18 1.34 -1.82
N ALA A 147 10.57 2.49 -1.56
CA ALA A 147 10.17 3.45 -2.59
C ALA A 147 10.37 4.90 -2.11
N ASP A 148 10.63 5.79 -3.07
CA ASP A 148 10.61 7.23 -2.85
C ASP A 148 9.17 7.74 -3.00
N LEU A 149 8.64 8.42 -1.98
CA LEU A 149 7.25 8.88 -1.98
C LEU A 149 7.00 9.98 -3.01
N HIS A 150 7.95 10.89 -3.24
CA HIS A 150 7.77 11.94 -4.25
C HIS A 150 7.60 11.30 -5.64
N HIS A 151 8.44 10.32 -5.97
CA HIS A 151 8.31 9.58 -7.21
C HIS A 151 6.99 8.80 -7.27
N LEU A 152 6.56 8.12 -6.21
CA LEU A 152 5.29 7.39 -6.21
C LEU A 152 4.09 8.32 -6.43
N ILE A 153 4.06 9.48 -5.76
CA ILE A 153 2.99 10.46 -5.94
C ILE A 153 2.91 10.92 -7.40
N ILE A 154 4.05 11.31 -7.99
CA ILE A 154 4.10 11.75 -9.40
C ILE A 154 3.67 10.62 -10.35
N LYS A 155 4.20 9.41 -10.14
CA LYS A 155 3.89 8.24 -10.97
C LYS A 155 2.41 7.88 -10.93
N TRP A 156 1.76 8.04 -9.78
CA TRP A 156 0.37 7.66 -9.58
C TRP A 156 -0.62 8.78 -9.86
N CYS A 157 -0.18 10.03 -9.98
CA CYS A 157 -1.05 11.18 -10.31
C CYS A 157 -1.91 10.92 -11.56
N SER A 158 -1.36 10.31 -12.61
CA SER A 158 -2.12 9.99 -13.83
C SER A 158 -3.14 8.86 -13.65
N ARG A 159 -2.94 7.98 -12.66
CA ARG A 159 -3.74 6.78 -12.44
C ARG A 159 -5.08 7.07 -11.75
N PHE A 160 -5.16 8.17 -11.01
CA PHE A 160 -6.32 8.54 -10.20
C PHE A 160 -7.00 9.83 -10.66
N LYS A 161 -6.67 10.33 -11.86
CA LYS A 161 -7.42 11.46 -12.43
C LYS A 161 -8.89 11.04 -12.62
N PRO A 162 -9.86 11.81 -12.10
CA PRO A 162 -11.25 11.57 -12.42
C PRO A 162 -11.44 11.76 -13.93
N ASN A 163 -12.16 10.86 -14.58
CA ASN A 163 -12.70 11.13 -15.91
C ASN A 163 -13.76 12.22 -15.74
N ILE A 164 -13.39 13.48 -15.98
CA ILE A 164 -14.36 14.55 -16.15
C ILE A 164 -14.86 14.42 -17.59
N PRO A 165 -16.14 14.08 -17.83
CA PRO A 165 -16.69 14.12 -19.18
C PRO A 165 -16.60 15.55 -19.72
N ALA A 166 -16.19 15.69 -20.98
CA ALA A 166 -15.82 16.96 -21.61
C ALA A 166 -16.99 17.95 -21.85
N HIS A 167 -18.09 17.85 -21.12
CA HIS A 167 -19.29 18.68 -21.30
C HIS A 167 -19.56 19.71 -20.19
N GLU A 168 -18.65 19.87 -19.21
CA GLU A 168 -18.78 20.88 -18.14
C GLU A 168 -17.47 21.63 -17.88
N ALA A 169 -16.82 22.12 -18.94
CA ALA A 169 -15.72 23.09 -18.86
C ALA A 169 -16.11 24.40 -19.54
#